data_AF-A0A957M4S6-F1
#
_entry.id   AF-A0A957M4S6-F1
#
_cell.length_a   1.000
_cell.length_b   1.000
_cell.length_c   1.000
_cell.angle_alpha   90.00
_cell.angle_beta   90.00
_cell.angle_gamma   90.00
#
_symmetry.space_group_name_H-M   'P 1'
#
loop_
_entity.id
_entity.type
_entity.pdbx_description
1 polymer ?
#
loop_
_entity_poly.entity_id
_entity_poly.type
_entity_poly.pdbx_seq_one_letter_code
_entity_poly.pdbx_strand_id
1 'polypeptide(L)'
;FFFGFGLGAQSVQALLGGGFFGTVTSWAVGFVLALIFAVFSYLYYIVAVAIMGGSLGYGVVVALLGAIGFPFAFITWIIGIIAAVAMAFITIRFNLAKYVIIAATALGGAALSIGTLVMGVNGVSMEKASGNLVGSMFEGSPFWTIIFIVMALAGMFVQWRAGQYYELEPYENRI
;
A
#
# COMPACT_ATOMS: atom_id res chain seq x y z
N PHE A 1 19.47 3.49 4.45
CA PHE A 1 20.72 4.07 4.97
C PHE A 1 20.75 4.15 6.50
N PHE A 2 20.02 5.08 7.15
CA PHE A 2 20.13 5.32 8.60
C PHE A 2 19.88 4.09 9.47
N PHE A 3 18.88 3.27 9.14
CA PHE A 3 18.67 2.01 9.84
C PHE A 3 19.88 1.08 9.73
N GLY A 4 20.46 0.92 8.54
CA GLY A 4 21.67 0.10 8.34
C GLY A 4 22.87 0.65 9.10
N PHE A 5 23.03 1.97 9.16
CA PHE A 5 24.06 2.61 9.99
C PHE A 5 23.86 2.29 11.48
N GLY A 6 22.65 2.51 11.98
CA GLY A 6 22.29 2.23 13.36
C GLY A 6 22.47 0.76 13.74
N LEU A 7 22.01 -0.15 12.89
CA LEU A 7 22.21 -1.59 13.05
C LEU A 7 23.70 -1.94 13.11
N GLY A 8 24.53 -1.39 12.22
CA GLY A 8 25.97 -1.68 12.20
C GLY A 8 26.71 -1.16 13.44
N ALA A 9 26.49 0.12 13.78
CA ALA A 9 27.10 0.74 14.96
C ALA A 9 26.61 0.10 16.28
N GLN A 10 25.33 -0.28 16.36
CA GLN A 10 24.77 -1.00 17.50
C GLN A 10 25.32 -2.44 17.60
N SER A 11 25.50 -3.13 16.48
CA SER A 11 26.10 -4.47 16.47
C SER A 11 27.53 -4.44 16.99
N VAL A 12 28.32 -3.43 16.61
CA VAL A 12 29.70 -3.26 17.13
C VAL A 12 29.68 -3.05 18.65
N GLN A 13 28.79 -2.20 19.17
CA GLN A 13 28.67 -2.02 20.63
C GLN A 13 28.27 -3.31 21.33
N ALA A 14 27.29 -4.04 20.79
CA ALA A 14 26.79 -5.27 21.39
C ALA A 14 27.86 -6.38 21.42
N LEU A 15 28.70 -6.45 20.40
CA LEU A 15 29.69 -7.52 20.25
C LEU A 15 31.07 -7.18 20.84
N LEU A 16 31.51 -5.92 20.71
CA LEU A 16 32.86 -5.49 21.05
C LEU A 16 32.91 -4.47 22.20
N GLY A 17 31.75 -4.03 22.69
CA GLY A 17 31.66 -2.95 23.69
C GLY A 17 31.99 -1.56 23.13
N GLY A 18 32.05 -0.57 24.02
CA GLY A 18 32.32 0.83 23.68
C GLY A 18 31.05 1.65 23.38
N GLY A 19 31.23 2.87 22.87
CA GLY A 19 30.13 3.79 22.54
C GLY A 19 29.73 3.73 21.06
N PHE A 20 28.48 4.08 20.75
CA PHE A 20 27.91 4.08 19.39
C PHE A 20 28.76 4.83 18.36
N PHE A 21 29.37 5.94 18.75
CA PHE A 21 30.30 6.70 17.91
C PHE A 21 31.75 6.67 18.45
N GLY A 22 32.03 5.79 19.41
CA GLY A 22 33.25 5.81 20.20
C GLY A 22 34.47 5.18 19.54
N THR A 23 34.30 4.43 18.45
CA THR A 23 35.40 3.73 17.76
C THR A 23 35.30 3.85 16.25
N VAL A 24 36.46 3.88 15.58
CA VAL A 24 36.55 3.85 14.10
C VAL A 24 35.85 2.61 13.54
N THR A 25 35.92 1.48 14.23
CA THR A 25 35.22 0.24 13.86
C THR A 25 33.70 0.42 13.82
N SER A 26 33.12 1.11 14.80
CA SER A 26 31.67 1.40 14.83
C SER A 26 31.23 2.23 13.62
N TRP A 27 32.02 3.26 13.29
CA TRP A 27 31.78 4.09 12.10
C TRP A 27 31.92 3.29 10.80
N ALA A 28 32.99 2.50 10.65
CA ALA A 28 33.25 1.72 9.45
C ALA A 28 32.14 0.68 9.19
N VAL A 29 31.81 -0.14 10.20
CA VAL A 29 30.74 -1.16 10.08
C VAL A 29 29.38 -0.50 9.86
N GLY A 30 29.10 0.60 10.57
CA GLY A 30 27.91 1.41 10.37
C GLY A 30 27.76 1.85 8.91
N PHE A 31 28.79 2.48 8.33
CA PHE A 31 28.72 2.94 6.93
C PHE A 31 28.58 1.80 5.93
N VAL A 32 29.30 0.70 6.11
CA VAL A 32 29.17 -0.48 5.23
C VAL A 32 27.74 -0.99 5.21
N LEU A 33 27.12 -1.20 6.37
CA LEU A 33 25.72 -1.64 6.44
C LEU A 33 24.76 -0.56 5.96
N ALA A 34 25.04 0.73 6.19
CA ALA A 34 24.24 1.82 5.68
C ALA A 34 24.15 1.81 4.15
N LEU A 35 25.27 1.56 3.48
CA LEU A 35 25.36 1.43 2.02
C LEU A 35 24.63 0.18 1.53
N ILE A 36 24.81 -0.98 2.17
CA ILE A 36 24.07 -2.20 1.82
C ILE A 36 22.56 -1.95 1.89
N PHE A 37 22.07 -1.35 2.98
CA PHE A 37 20.65 -1.02 3.13
C PHE A 37 20.17 0.08 2.18
N ALA A 38 21.05 0.98 1.74
CA ALA A 38 20.73 1.96 0.70
C ALA A 38 20.60 1.30 -0.69
N VAL A 39 21.39 0.27 -0.98
CA VAL A 39 21.20 -0.51 -2.21
C VAL A 39 19.92 -1.35 -2.10
N PHE A 40 19.66 -1.96 -0.95
CA PHE A 40 18.44 -2.76 -0.74
C PHE A 40 17.16 -1.92 -0.76
N SER A 41 17.20 -0.60 -0.54
CA SER A 41 15.99 0.21 -0.66
C SER A 41 15.40 0.19 -2.07
N TYR A 42 16.21 -0.02 -3.11
CA TYR A 42 15.69 -0.22 -4.47
C TYR A 42 14.89 -1.52 -4.60
N LEU A 43 15.36 -2.60 -3.98
CA LEU A 43 14.62 -3.88 -3.95
C LEU A 43 13.33 -3.73 -3.14
N TYR A 44 13.39 -3.08 -1.97
CA TYR A 44 12.20 -2.81 -1.16
C TYR A 44 11.16 -2.00 -1.92
N TYR A 45 11.58 -1.00 -2.70
CA TYR A 45 10.66 -0.22 -3.54
C TYR A 45 9.95 -1.10 -4.57
N ILE A 46 10.70 -1.93 -5.31
CA ILE A 46 10.10 -2.81 -6.33
C ILE A 46 9.14 -3.80 -5.69
N VAL A 47 9.51 -4.41 -4.55
CA VAL A 47 8.63 -5.34 -3.82
C VAL A 47 7.38 -4.63 -3.31
N ALA A 48 7.50 -3.43 -2.75
CA ALA A 48 6.34 -2.66 -2.29
C ALA A 48 5.39 -2.32 -3.44
N VAL A 49 5.92 -1.91 -4.59
CA VAL A 49 5.12 -1.65 -5.80
C VAL A 49 4.44 -2.94 -6.30
N ALA A 50 5.14 -4.07 -6.28
CA ALA A 50 4.57 -5.37 -6.66
C ALA A 50 3.41 -5.77 -5.74
N ILE A 51 3.59 -5.65 -4.43
CA ILE A 51 2.57 -5.99 -3.42
C ILE A 51 1.35 -5.06 -3.58
N MET A 52 1.57 -3.76 -3.77
CA MET A 52 0.47 -2.79 -3.97
C MET A 52 -0.29 -3.06 -5.28
N GLY A 53 0.41 -3.31 -6.38
CA GLY A 53 -0.23 -3.66 -7.64
C GLY A 53 -0.99 -4.98 -7.56
N GLY A 54 -0.39 -5.98 -6.92
CA GLY A 54 -1.00 -7.28 -6.74
C GLY A 54 -2.23 -7.26 -5.83
N SER A 55 -2.18 -6.55 -4.71
CA SER A 55 -3.32 -6.43 -3.79
C SER A 55 -4.50 -5.72 -4.45
N LEU A 56 -4.24 -4.66 -5.24
CA LEU A 56 -5.26 -3.99 -6.03
C LEU A 56 -5.88 -4.93 -7.07
N GLY A 57 -5.05 -5.64 -7.85
CA GLY A 57 -5.51 -6.58 -8.87
C GLY A 57 -6.36 -7.71 -8.29
N TYR A 58 -5.92 -8.29 -7.16
CA TYR A 58 -6.68 -9.27 -6.40
C TYR A 58 -8.04 -8.72 -5.98
N GLY A 59 -8.03 -7.57 -5.29
CA GLY A 59 -9.22 -6.98 -4.70
C GLY A 59 -10.29 -6.63 -5.74
N VAL A 60 -9.88 -6.04 -6.88
CA VAL A 60 -10.80 -5.69 -7.96
C VAL A 60 -11.45 -6.94 -8.55
N VAL A 61 -10.68 -7.99 -8.85
CA VAL A 61 -11.23 -9.20 -9.46
C VAL A 61 -12.12 -9.96 -8.50
N VAL A 62 -11.74 -10.09 -7.23
CA VAL A 62 -12.60 -10.71 -6.21
C VAL A 62 -13.89 -9.92 -6.02
N ALA A 63 -13.82 -8.58 -6.00
CA ALA A 63 -15.01 -7.73 -5.89
C ALA A 63 -15.95 -7.89 -7.10
N LEU A 64 -15.41 -7.92 -8.33
CA LEU A 64 -16.20 -8.11 -9.55
C LEU A 64 -16.85 -9.48 -9.60
N LEU A 65 -16.13 -10.55 -9.23
CA LEU A 65 -16.67 -11.90 -9.15
C LEU A 65 -17.78 -11.99 -8.09
N GLY A 66 -17.59 -11.36 -6.94
CA GLY A 66 -18.63 -11.26 -5.91
C GLY A 66 -19.87 -10.50 -6.41
N ALA A 67 -19.69 -9.41 -7.17
CA ALA A 67 -20.78 -8.60 -7.69
C ALA A 67 -21.68 -9.33 -8.71
N ILE A 68 -21.15 -10.31 -9.44
CA ILE A 68 -21.92 -11.18 -10.33
C ILE A 68 -22.48 -12.43 -9.62
N GLY A 69 -22.38 -12.50 -8.29
CA GLY A 69 -22.92 -13.58 -7.47
C GLY A 69 -22.01 -14.80 -7.35
N PHE A 70 -20.74 -14.71 -7.75
CA PHE A 70 -19.80 -15.82 -7.59
C PHE A 70 -19.34 -15.91 -6.13
N PRO A 71 -19.52 -17.05 -5.44
CA PRO A 71 -19.14 -17.17 -4.03
C PRO A 71 -17.62 -17.07 -3.85
N PHE A 72 -17.19 -16.58 -2.68
CA PHE A 72 -15.78 -16.65 -2.33
C PHE A 72 -15.39 -18.10 -2.01
N ALA A 73 -14.80 -18.76 -2.99
CA ALA A 73 -14.34 -20.14 -2.91
C ALA A 73 -12.95 -20.27 -3.52
N PHE A 74 -12.42 -21.50 -3.54
CA PHE A 74 -11.08 -21.80 -4.06
C PHE A 74 -10.85 -21.26 -5.49
N ILE A 75 -11.86 -21.35 -6.37
CA ILE A 75 -11.78 -20.85 -7.74
C ILE A 75 -11.62 -19.32 -7.76
N THR A 76 -12.47 -18.60 -7.04
CA THR A 76 -12.41 -17.12 -6.91
C THR A 76 -11.05 -16.68 -6.35
N TRP A 77 -10.53 -17.41 -5.36
CA TRP A 77 -9.21 -17.15 -4.78
C TRP A 77 -8.09 -17.33 -5.81
N ILE A 78 -8.07 -18.44 -6.57
CA ILE A 78 -7.06 -18.68 -7.62
C ILE A 78 -7.12 -17.60 -8.71
N ILE A 79 -8.32 -17.25 -9.20
CA ILE A 79 -8.49 -16.20 -10.21
C ILE A 79 -7.97 -14.86 -9.67
N GLY A 80 -8.27 -14.55 -8.41
CA GLY A 80 -7.73 -13.37 -7.72
C GLY A 80 -6.20 -13.39 -7.67
N ILE A 81 -5.55 -14.51 -7.34
CA ILE A 81 -4.09 -14.63 -7.30
C ILE A 81 -3.48 -14.43 -8.70
N ILE A 82 -4.08 -15.02 -9.73
CA ILE A 82 -3.64 -14.82 -11.13
C ILE A 82 -3.72 -13.34 -11.49
N ALA A 83 -4.82 -12.67 -11.15
CA ALA A 83 -4.99 -11.24 -11.36
C ALA A 83 -3.97 -10.41 -10.57
N ALA A 84 -3.65 -10.81 -9.34
CA ALA A 84 -2.63 -10.16 -8.51
C ALA A 84 -1.26 -10.20 -9.19
N VAL A 85 -0.83 -11.39 -9.64
CA VAL A 85 0.45 -11.56 -10.33
C VAL A 85 0.48 -10.77 -11.64
N ALA A 86 -0.59 -10.83 -12.42
CA ALA A 86 -0.70 -10.07 -13.67
C ALA A 86 -0.62 -8.56 -13.43
N MET A 87 -1.36 -8.05 -12.45
CA MET A 87 -1.38 -6.62 -12.14
C MET A 87 -0.05 -6.14 -11.56
N ALA A 88 0.61 -6.92 -10.71
CA ALA A 88 1.95 -6.61 -10.22
C ALA A 88 2.96 -6.51 -11.38
N PHE A 89 2.92 -7.47 -12.31
CA PHE A 89 3.77 -7.46 -13.51
C PHE A 89 3.51 -6.24 -14.39
N ILE A 90 2.24 -5.95 -14.71
CA ILE A 90 1.84 -4.78 -15.51
C ILE A 90 2.30 -3.48 -14.82
N THR A 91 2.13 -3.37 -13.52
CA THR A 91 2.51 -2.19 -12.74
C THR A 91 4.00 -1.88 -12.88
N ILE A 92 4.85 -2.90 -12.73
CA ILE A 92 6.30 -2.76 -12.85
C ILE A 92 6.69 -2.50 -14.31
N ARG A 93 6.15 -3.29 -15.25
CA ARG A 93 6.54 -3.26 -16.66
C ARG A 93 6.25 -1.93 -17.35
N PHE A 94 5.16 -1.27 -16.96
CA PHE A 94 4.71 0.00 -17.53
C PHE A 94 4.91 1.20 -16.60
N ASN A 95 5.62 1.02 -15.47
CA ASN A 95 5.88 2.06 -14.48
C ASN A 95 4.61 2.77 -13.97
N LEU A 96 3.56 2.00 -13.70
CA LEU A 96 2.25 2.51 -13.29
C LEU A 96 2.12 2.71 -11.77
N ALA A 97 3.23 2.64 -11.03
CA ALA A 97 3.23 2.69 -9.57
C ALA A 97 2.41 3.87 -9.02
N LYS A 98 2.57 5.07 -9.59
CA LYS A 98 1.79 6.27 -9.22
C LYS A 98 0.28 6.02 -9.30
N TYR A 99 -0.20 5.52 -10.43
CA TYR A 99 -1.62 5.33 -10.69
C TYR A 99 -2.21 4.21 -9.83
N VAL A 100 -1.44 3.13 -9.64
CA VAL A 100 -1.82 2.01 -8.78
C VAL A 100 -1.94 2.45 -7.33
N ILE A 101 -1.00 3.25 -6.83
CA ILE A 101 -1.06 3.80 -5.47
C ILE A 101 -2.31 4.67 -5.32
N ILE A 102 -2.55 5.61 -6.24
CA ILE A 102 -3.73 6.48 -6.23
C ILE A 102 -5.03 5.65 -6.21
N ALA A 103 -5.12 4.63 -7.07
CA ALA A 103 -6.30 3.79 -7.15
C ALA A 103 -6.50 2.96 -5.86
N ALA A 104 -5.45 2.32 -5.37
CA ALA A 104 -5.50 1.47 -4.18
C ALA A 104 -5.87 2.27 -2.92
N THR A 105 -5.26 3.45 -2.72
CA THR A 105 -5.55 4.29 -1.55
C THR A 105 -6.94 4.93 -1.64
N ALA A 106 -7.40 5.34 -2.82
CA ALA A 106 -8.74 5.90 -2.99
C ALA A 106 -9.83 4.85 -2.75
N LEU A 107 -9.67 3.65 -3.34
CA LEU A 107 -10.61 2.54 -3.14
C LEU A 107 -10.61 2.06 -1.69
N GLY A 108 -9.42 1.87 -1.10
CA GLY A 108 -9.29 1.48 0.30
C GLY A 108 -9.86 2.52 1.27
N GLY A 109 -9.56 3.79 1.05
CA GLY A 109 -10.09 4.90 1.86
C GLY A 109 -11.61 5.02 1.76
N ALA A 110 -12.17 4.92 0.55
CA ALA A 110 -13.61 4.91 0.35
C ALA A 110 -14.27 3.68 1.01
N ALA A 111 -13.69 2.49 0.86
CA ALA A 111 -14.22 1.26 1.45
C ALA A 111 -14.25 1.32 2.98
N LEU A 112 -13.17 1.82 3.61
CA LEU A 112 -13.11 1.98 5.06
C LEU A 112 -14.09 3.04 5.57
N SER A 113 -14.17 4.19 4.88
CA SER A 113 -15.05 5.29 5.26
C SER A 113 -16.52 4.91 5.15
N ILE A 114 -16.95 4.39 3.99
CA ILE A 114 -18.33 4.00 3.75
C ILE A 114 -18.69 2.73 4.52
N GLY A 115 -17.78 1.76 4.60
CA GLY A 115 -18.00 0.53 5.37
C GLY A 115 -18.27 0.84 6.85
N THR A 116 -17.51 1.75 7.45
CA THR A 116 -17.73 2.16 8.85
C THR A 116 -19.07 2.88 9.04
N LEU A 117 -19.47 3.74 8.09
CA LEU A 117 -20.77 4.41 8.13
C LEU A 117 -21.94 3.42 8.00
N VAL A 118 -21.85 2.48 7.06
CA VAL A 118 -22.88 1.45 6.84
C VAL A 118 -23.02 0.57 8.07
N MET A 119 -21.93 0.19 8.72
CA MET A 119 -21.97 -0.57 9.98
C MET A 119 -22.70 0.20 11.08
N GLY A 120 -22.43 1.50 11.22
CA GLY A 120 -23.09 2.35 12.22
C GLY A 120 -24.58 2.58 11.98
N VAL A 121 -24.98 2.77 10.71
CA VAL A 121 -26.38 3.06 10.35
C VAL A 121 -27.24 1.80 10.31
N ASN A 122 -26.72 0.70 9.76
CA ASN A 122 -27.49 -0.53 9.56
C ASN A 122 -27.36 -1.54 10.72
N GLY A 123 -26.59 -1.22 11.77
CA GLY A 123 -26.40 -2.10 12.93
C GLY A 123 -25.74 -3.44 12.55
N VAL A 124 -24.86 -3.44 11.54
CA VAL A 124 -24.23 -4.66 11.04
C VAL A 124 -23.31 -5.21 12.12
N SER A 125 -23.50 -6.49 12.51
CA SER A 125 -22.62 -7.15 13.49
C SER A 125 -21.16 -7.18 13.00
N MET A 126 -20.21 -7.07 13.93
CA MET A 126 -18.76 -7.16 13.63
C MET A 126 -18.38 -8.42 12.85
N GLU A 127 -19.19 -9.48 12.96
CA GLU A 127 -19.03 -10.76 12.29
C GLU A 127 -19.34 -10.71 10.78
N LYS A 128 -20.34 -9.92 10.36
CA LYS A 128 -20.62 -9.67 8.93
C LYS A 128 -19.64 -8.66 8.33
N ALA A 129 -19.16 -7.73 9.15
CA ALA A 129 -18.15 -6.76 8.75
C ALA A 129 -16.80 -7.44 8.44
N SER A 130 -16.32 -8.35 9.28
CA SER A 130 -15.02 -9.00 9.06
C SER A 130 -14.96 -9.89 7.81
N GLY A 131 -16.10 -10.45 7.37
CA GLY A 131 -16.17 -11.37 6.24
C GLY A 131 -16.30 -10.69 4.87
N ASN A 132 -17.08 -9.61 4.76
CA ASN A 132 -17.30 -8.91 3.48
C ASN A 132 -17.86 -7.49 3.69
N LEU A 133 -17.03 -6.55 4.20
CA LEU A 133 -17.40 -5.13 4.38
C LEU A 133 -18.01 -4.52 3.12
N VAL A 134 -17.51 -4.90 1.95
CA VAL A 134 -17.94 -4.33 0.67
C VAL A 134 -19.22 -5.00 0.16
N GLY A 135 -19.33 -6.32 0.24
CA GLY A 135 -20.57 -7.05 -0.09
C GLY A 135 -21.78 -6.62 0.75
N SER A 136 -21.57 -6.35 2.03
CA SER A 136 -22.63 -5.86 2.92
C SER A 136 -23.09 -4.43 2.59
N MET A 137 -22.26 -3.60 1.94
CA MET A 137 -22.72 -2.32 1.37
C MET A 137 -23.64 -2.52 0.16
N PHE A 138 -23.35 -3.54 -0.65
CA PHE A 138 -24.11 -3.84 -1.88
C PHE A 138 -25.47 -4.49 -1.64
N GLU A 139 -25.65 -5.21 -0.52
CA GLU A 139 -26.89 -5.92 -0.19
C GLU A 139 -27.98 -5.01 0.41
N GLY A 140 -27.60 -3.94 1.12
CA GLY A 140 -28.56 -3.12 1.87
C GLY A 140 -29.31 -2.09 1.03
N SER A 141 -28.59 -1.28 0.24
CA SER A 141 -29.18 -0.25 -0.63
C SER A 141 -28.19 0.17 -1.72
N PRO A 142 -28.61 0.29 -3.00
CA PRO A 142 -27.78 0.80 -4.09
C PRO A 142 -27.21 2.20 -3.84
N PHE A 143 -27.81 2.96 -2.93
CA PHE A 143 -27.35 4.29 -2.54
C PHE A 143 -25.92 4.28 -1.99
N TRP A 144 -25.57 3.29 -1.15
CA TRP A 144 -24.24 3.20 -0.55
C TRP A 144 -23.15 2.88 -1.57
N THR A 145 -23.50 2.05 -2.55
CA THR A 145 -22.65 1.77 -3.72
C THR A 145 -22.35 3.03 -4.51
N ILE A 146 -23.37 3.86 -4.78
CA ILE A 146 -23.20 5.11 -5.52
C ILE A 146 -22.27 6.04 -4.75
N ILE A 147 -22.47 6.20 -3.44
CA ILE A 147 -21.59 7.02 -2.60
C ILE A 147 -20.16 6.48 -2.62
N PHE A 148 -19.97 5.18 -2.49
CA PHE A 148 -18.65 4.55 -2.55
C PHE A 148 -17.94 4.88 -3.88
N ILE A 149 -18.63 4.72 -5.01
CA ILE A 149 -18.07 5.03 -6.34
C ILE A 149 -17.71 6.51 -6.43
N VAL A 150 -18.62 7.40 -6.03
CA VAL A 150 -18.38 8.85 -6.06
C VAL A 150 -17.17 9.23 -5.19
N MET A 151 -17.07 8.68 -3.98
CA MET A 151 -15.98 8.96 -3.05
C MET A 151 -14.64 8.41 -3.56
N ALA A 152 -14.63 7.19 -4.11
CA ALA A 152 -13.43 6.61 -4.72
C ALA A 152 -12.95 7.46 -5.91
N LEU A 153 -13.85 7.84 -6.83
CA LEU A 153 -13.51 8.68 -7.98
C LEU A 153 -13.04 10.07 -7.58
N ALA A 154 -13.71 10.71 -6.62
CA ALA A 154 -13.29 12.00 -6.07
C ALA A 154 -11.90 11.90 -5.42
N GLY A 155 -11.64 10.85 -4.63
CA GLY A 155 -10.34 10.58 -4.02
C GLY A 155 -9.24 10.35 -5.06
N MET A 156 -9.52 9.62 -6.14
CA MET A 156 -8.58 9.45 -7.25
C MET A 156 -8.29 10.78 -7.95
N PHE A 157 -9.31 11.58 -8.24
CA PHE A 157 -9.17 12.88 -8.90
C PHE A 157 -8.35 13.87 -8.08
N VAL A 158 -8.63 13.98 -6.77
CA VAL A 158 -7.91 14.87 -5.86
C VAL A 158 -6.44 14.47 -5.76
N GLN A 159 -6.15 13.18 -5.56
CA GLN A 159 -4.76 12.69 -5.49
C GLN A 159 -4.01 12.88 -6.82
N TRP A 160 -4.68 12.66 -7.95
CA TRP A 160 -4.09 12.89 -9.26
C TRP A 160 -3.77 14.36 -9.48
N ARG A 161 -4.70 15.28 -9.20
CA ARG A 161 -4.51 16.74 -9.33
C ARG A 161 -3.40 17.22 -8.40
N ALA A 162 -3.42 16.81 -7.14
CA ALA A 162 -2.37 17.16 -6.17
C ALA A 162 -0.98 16.69 -6.67
N GLY A 163 -0.91 15.50 -7.27
CA GLY A 163 0.31 14.97 -7.87
C GLY A 163 0.75 15.60 -9.19
N GLN A 164 0.16 16.72 -9.64
CA GLN A 164 0.60 17.52 -10.79
C GLN A 164 1.25 18.85 -10.38
N TYR A 165 0.97 19.34 -9.16
CA TYR A 165 1.40 20.68 -8.71
C TYR A 165 2.71 20.67 -7.90
N TYR A 166 3.41 19.54 -7.82
CA TYR A 166 4.73 19.48 -7.20
C TYR A 166 5.80 19.84 -8.23
N GLU A 167 6.07 21.13 -8.38
CA GLU A 167 7.38 21.58 -8.84
C GLU A 167 8.36 21.38 -7.68
N LEU A 168 9.44 20.65 -7.93
CA LEU A 168 10.59 20.67 -7.04
C LEU A 168 11.17 22.07 -7.17
N GLU A 169 10.77 23.02 -6.33
CA GLU A 169 11.52 24.27 -6.19
C GLU A 169 12.94 23.86 -5.79
N PRO A 170 13.94 24.02 -6.68
CA PRO A 170 15.32 23.85 -6.26
C PRO A 170 15.53 24.87 -5.14
N TYR A 171 16.17 24.42 -4.06
CA TYR A 171 16.46 25.27 -2.92
C TYR A 171 17.50 26.33 -3.35
N GLU A 172 17.05 27.37 -4.04
CA GLU A 172 17.89 28.47 -4.50
C GLU A 172 18.17 29.35 -3.27
N ASN A 173 19.35 29.15 -2.70
CA ASN A 173 19.97 29.98 -1.66
C ASN A 173 19.57 29.71 -0.19
N ARG A 174 20.10 28.63 0.38
CA ARG A 174 20.66 28.71 1.75
C ARG A 174 22.05 28.06 1.79
N ILE A 175 23.03 28.98 1.76
CA ILE A 175 24.48 28.87 2.05
C ILE A 175 25.31 27.90 1.20
#